data_AF-A0A8J6UR47-F1
#
_entry.id   AF-A0A8J6UR47-F1
#
_cell.length_a   1.000
_cell.length_b   1.000
_cell.length_c   1.000
_cell.angle_alpha   90.00
_cell.angle_beta   90.00
_cell.angle_gamma   90.00
#
_symmetry.space_group_name_H-M   'P 1'
#
loop_
_entity.id
_entity.type
_entity.pdbx_description
1 polymer ?
#
loop_
_entity_poly.entity_id
_entity_poly.type
_entity_poly.pdbx_seq_one_letter_code
_entity_poly.pdbx_strand_id
1 'polypeptide(L)'
;MEEKMKKLVPKMSAFLMMATFGMFLFATIVSAAPIVGEIQFEGSSQLTDGAYNPAQTFASAEGLKFDDVTVKFSIGDFAGNNSATATYEDFIFDSFAGPITPLWSVGKFSFNLETLEIVTHTTDFLGLKGLGMLSADGFDDTKGAWILSLQTVSGLTGITFSAASAAPVAVPEPGTLLLLGSGMAGLALARRRSAGK
;
A
#
# COMPACT_ATOMS: atom_id res chain seq x y z
N MET A 1 2.40 -52.18 -58.11
CA MET A 1 2.88 -50.96 -57.42
C MET A 1 1.98 -50.68 -56.21
N GLU A 2 1.91 -51.58 -55.23
CA GLU A 2 0.86 -51.46 -54.18
C GLU A 2 1.32 -51.86 -52.77
N GLU A 3 2.60 -52.15 -52.58
CA GLU A 3 3.11 -52.65 -51.29
C GLU A 3 3.87 -51.60 -50.47
N LYS A 4 4.11 -50.40 -51.03
CA LYS A 4 4.87 -49.34 -50.34
C LYS A 4 4.03 -48.36 -49.52
N MET A 5 2.70 -48.38 -49.58
CA MET A 5 1.85 -47.40 -48.88
C MET A 5 1.36 -47.81 -47.49
N LYS A 6 1.57 -49.06 -47.03
CA LYS A 6 1.07 -49.51 -45.72
C LYS A 6 1.99 -49.27 -44.51
N LYS A 7 3.24 -48.82 -44.73
CA LYS A 7 4.21 -48.64 -43.63
C LYS A 7 4.46 -47.18 -43.21
N LEU A 8 3.79 -46.21 -43.83
CA LEU A 8 4.00 -44.79 -43.52
C LEU A 8 3.12 -44.24 -42.38
N VAL A 9 2.09 -44.99 -41.96
CA VAL A 9 1.09 -44.48 -41.00
C VAL A 9 1.50 -44.56 -39.51
N PRO A 10 2.31 -45.52 -39.00
CA PRO A 10 2.50 -45.60 -37.54
C PRO A 10 3.60 -44.66 -37.00
N LYS A 11 4.42 -44.02 -37.85
CA LYS A 11 5.52 -43.16 -37.39
C LYS A 11 5.15 -41.69 -37.18
N MET A 12 4.02 -41.23 -37.71
CA MET A 12 3.56 -39.85 -37.53
C MET A 12 2.75 -39.63 -36.24
N SER A 13 2.16 -40.68 -35.65
CA SER A 13 1.44 -40.55 -34.37
C SER A 13 2.35 -40.45 -33.14
N ALA A 14 3.60 -40.94 -33.21
CA ALA A 14 4.52 -40.86 -32.07
C ALA A 14 5.21 -39.48 -31.95
N PHE A 15 5.29 -38.72 -33.07
CA PHE A 15 5.94 -37.40 -33.08
C PHE A 15 4.98 -36.25 -32.75
N LEU A 16 3.66 -36.47 -32.88
CA LEU A 16 2.63 -35.47 -32.60
C LEU A 16 2.06 -35.57 -31.17
N MET A 17 2.42 -36.61 -30.40
CA MET A 17 1.99 -36.77 -29.00
C MET A 17 3.02 -36.25 -27.98
N MET A 18 4.17 -35.75 -28.45
CA MET A 18 5.28 -35.28 -27.62
C MET A 18 5.43 -33.75 -27.58
N ALA A 19 4.41 -33.02 -28.02
CA ALA A 19 4.35 -31.56 -28.02
C ALA A 19 3.34 -30.97 -27.01
N THR A 20 2.61 -31.82 -26.27
CA THR A 20 1.49 -31.40 -25.40
C THR A 20 1.73 -31.56 -23.89
N PHE A 21 2.94 -31.92 -23.45
CA PHE A 21 3.27 -32.06 -22.01
C PHE A 21 4.08 -30.88 -21.43
N GLY A 22 4.21 -29.79 -22.19
CA GLY A 22 5.03 -28.64 -21.81
C GLY A 22 4.24 -27.35 -21.65
N MET A 23 2.96 -27.39 -21.26
CA MET A 23 2.27 -26.18 -20.80
C MET A 23 2.76 -25.89 -19.39
N PHE A 24 3.97 -25.31 -19.30
CA PHE A 24 4.49 -24.72 -18.08
C PHE A 24 3.43 -23.73 -17.59
N LEU A 25 2.79 -24.09 -16.49
CA LEU A 25 2.12 -23.15 -15.61
C LEU A 25 3.17 -22.11 -15.19
N PHE A 26 3.28 -21.03 -15.96
CA PHE A 26 3.83 -19.80 -15.43
C PHE A 26 2.77 -19.29 -14.46
N ALA A 27 2.81 -19.78 -13.22
CA ALA A 27 2.17 -19.07 -12.14
C ALA A 27 2.84 -17.69 -12.10
N THR A 28 2.15 -16.68 -12.59
CA THR A 28 2.55 -15.30 -12.35
C THR A 28 2.54 -15.14 -10.84
N ILE A 29 3.72 -15.10 -10.24
CA ILE A 29 3.88 -14.65 -8.86
C ILE A 29 3.44 -13.19 -8.90
N VAL A 30 2.19 -12.93 -8.54
CA VAL A 30 1.73 -11.57 -8.23
C VAL A 30 2.42 -11.22 -6.92
N SER A 31 3.60 -10.60 -7.03
CA SER A 31 4.16 -9.86 -5.90
C SER A 31 3.42 -8.53 -5.88
N ALA A 32 2.71 -8.24 -4.80
CA ALA A 32 2.28 -6.89 -4.57
C ALA A 32 3.50 -6.04 -4.20
N ALA A 33 3.49 -4.77 -4.56
CA ALA A 33 4.54 -3.82 -4.20
C ALA A 33 4.08 -3.03 -2.97
N PRO A 34 5.00 -2.50 -2.14
CA PRO A 34 4.63 -1.56 -1.10
C PRO A 34 4.00 -0.29 -1.71
N ILE A 35 3.13 0.36 -0.96
CA ILE A 35 2.50 1.62 -1.32
C ILE A 35 3.54 2.73 -1.20
N VAL A 36 3.73 3.52 -2.26
CA VAL A 36 4.65 4.65 -2.31
C VAL A 36 3.93 5.90 -2.79
N GLY A 37 3.88 6.92 -1.95
CA GLY A 37 3.38 8.22 -2.31
C GLY A 37 3.15 9.13 -1.11
N GLU A 38 2.57 10.28 -1.41
CA GLU A 38 2.10 11.24 -0.41
C GLU A 38 0.64 11.53 -0.69
N ILE A 39 -0.14 11.59 0.39
CA ILE A 39 -1.52 12.03 0.35
C ILE A 39 -1.73 13.07 1.45
N GLN A 40 -2.22 14.23 1.03
CA GLN A 40 -2.59 15.33 1.90
C GLN A 40 -4.06 15.62 1.75
N PHE A 41 -4.62 16.14 2.81
CA PHE A 41 -6.04 16.38 2.87
C PHE A 41 -6.37 17.59 3.72
N GLU A 42 -7.59 18.04 3.50
CA GLU A 42 -8.15 19.25 4.05
C GLU A 42 -9.62 19.01 4.37
N GLY A 43 -10.17 19.81 5.26
CA GLY A 43 -11.54 19.66 5.71
C GLY A 43 -11.76 20.44 6.99
N SER A 44 -12.79 20.06 7.72
CA SER A 44 -13.17 20.68 8.98
C SER A 44 -13.25 19.66 10.11
N SER A 45 -13.09 20.13 11.34
CA SER A 45 -13.22 19.29 12.53
C SER A 45 -13.81 20.09 13.67
N GLN A 46 -14.62 19.41 14.46
CA GLN A 46 -15.07 19.90 15.75
C GLN A 46 -14.14 19.37 16.83
N LEU A 47 -13.71 20.26 17.72
CA LEU A 47 -13.00 19.88 18.93
C LEU A 47 -13.98 19.24 19.90
N THR A 48 -13.58 18.18 20.59
CA THR A 48 -14.41 17.56 21.62
C THR A 48 -13.68 17.32 22.93
N ASP A 49 -14.43 17.17 24.01
CA ASP A 49 -13.96 16.56 25.25
C ASP A 49 -13.88 15.02 25.12
N GLY A 50 -13.43 14.32 26.17
CA GLY A 50 -13.33 12.86 26.22
C GLY A 50 -14.68 12.12 26.18
N ALA A 51 -15.80 12.86 26.25
CA ALA A 51 -17.16 12.34 26.08
C ALA A 51 -17.78 12.76 24.73
N TYR A 52 -16.98 13.27 23.80
CA TYR A 52 -17.39 13.71 22.46
C TYR A 52 -18.35 14.91 22.43
N ASN A 53 -18.43 15.70 23.50
CA ASN A 53 -19.15 16.99 23.50
C ASN A 53 -18.26 18.09 22.91
N PRO A 54 -18.82 19.13 22.26
CA PRO A 54 -18.02 20.22 21.70
C PRO A 54 -17.13 20.91 22.74
N ALA A 55 -15.83 21.01 22.43
CA ALA A 55 -14.86 21.78 23.20
C ALA A 55 -14.67 23.18 22.57
N GLN A 56 -14.52 24.19 23.42
CA GLN A 56 -14.50 25.59 22.97
C GLN A 56 -13.11 26.07 22.52
N THR A 57 -12.05 25.37 22.94
CA THR A 57 -10.67 25.74 22.64
C THR A 57 -9.83 24.48 22.43
N PHE A 58 -8.69 24.62 21.76
CA PHE A 58 -7.73 23.52 21.64
C PHE A 58 -7.20 23.10 23.02
N ALA A 59 -6.96 24.04 23.94
CA ALA A 59 -6.45 23.74 25.29
C ALA A 59 -7.39 22.84 26.13
N SER A 60 -8.69 22.87 25.85
CA SER A 60 -9.70 22.02 26.49
C SER A 60 -10.11 20.81 25.66
N ALA A 61 -9.58 20.69 24.44
CA ALA A 61 -9.91 19.59 23.55
C ALA A 61 -9.16 18.33 23.97
N GLU A 62 -9.88 17.22 24.01
CA GLU A 62 -9.36 15.88 24.27
C GLU A 62 -9.57 14.96 23.06
N GLY A 63 -10.46 15.34 22.14
CA GLY A 63 -10.79 14.60 20.93
C GLY A 63 -11.11 15.47 19.72
N LEU A 64 -11.29 14.78 18.60
CA LEU A 64 -11.62 15.35 17.29
C LEU A 64 -12.80 14.61 16.69
N LYS A 65 -13.74 15.37 16.15
CA LYS A 65 -14.74 14.89 15.20
C LYS A 65 -14.46 15.48 13.83
N PHE A 66 -14.34 14.64 12.83
CA PHE A 66 -14.02 15.06 11.47
C PHE A 66 -15.29 15.28 10.65
N ASP A 67 -15.29 16.33 9.83
CA ASP A 67 -16.41 16.67 8.96
C ASP A 67 -15.91 17.19 7.60
N ASP A 68 -16.55 16.72 6.53
CA ASP A 68 -16.24 17.06 5.14
C ASP A 68 -14.73 17.01 4.79
N VAL A 69 -14.11 15.85 5.03
CA VAL A 69 -12.69 15.64 4.72
C VAL A 69 -12.50 15.25 3.25
N THR A 70 -11.60 15.97 2.57
CA THR A 70 -11.28 15.74 1.15
C THR A 70 -9.78 15.69 0.90
N VAL A 71 -9.37 14.98 -0.14
CA VAL A 71 -7.98 14.93 -0.59
C VAL A 71 -7.61 16.23 -1.28
N LYS A 72 -6.68 16.97 -0.68
CA LYS A 72 -6.14 18.21 -1.23
C LYS A 72 -5.14 17.91 -2.34
N PHE A 73 -4.27 16.93 -2.09
CA PHE A 73 -3.13 16.61 -2.93
C PHE A 73 -2.77 15.14 -2.78
N SER A 74 -2.45 14.49 -3.89
CA SER A 74 -2.04 13.09 -3.94
C SER A 74 -1.05 12.84 -5.08
N ILE A 75 -0.01 12.07 -4.78
CA ILE A 75 1.04 11.66 -5.73
C ILE A 75 1.46 10.21 -5.49
N GLY A 76 2.21 9.64 -6.44
CA GLY A 76 2.63 8.23 -6.38
C GLY A 76 1.42 7.32 -6.57
N ASP A 77 1.32 6.28 -5.76
CA ASP A 77 0.21 5.32 -5.82
C ASP A 77 -1.13 5.93 -5.44
N PHE A 78 -1.12 7.02 -4.67
CA PHE A 78 -2.33 7.78 -4.34
C PHE A 78 -2.82 8.68 -5.49
N ALA A 79 -2.05 8.83 -6.57
CA ALA A 79 -2.39 9.74 -7.66
C ALA A 79 -3.79 9.45 -8.24
N GLY A 80 -4.53 10.53 -8.52
CA GLY A 80 -5.90 10.46 -9.02
C GLY A 80 -6.99 10.53 -7.95
N ASN A 81 -6.61 10.60 -6.67
CA ASN A 81 -7.56 10.82 -5.57
C ASN A 81 -7.78 12.30 -5.24
N ASN A 82 -7.20 13.26 -5.96
CA ASN A 82 -7.42 14.69 -5.69
C ASN A 82 -8.91 15.04 -5.69
N SER A 83 -9.34 15.79 -4.68
CA SER A 83 -10.72 16.16 -4.40
C SER A 83 -11.66 15.01 -4.07
N ALA A 84 -11.17 13.77 -3.93
CA ALA A 84 -11.96 12.66 -3.43
C ALA A 84 -12.34 12.90 -1.96
N THR A 85 -13.58 12.60 -1.62
CA THR A 85 -14.03 12.57 -0.23
C THR A 85 -13.37 11.40 0.49
N ALA A 86 -12.82 11.67 1.67
CA ALA A 86 -12.26 10.67 2.55
C ALA A 86 -13.21 10.43 3.73
N THR A 87 -13.31 9.18 4.18
CA THR A 87 -13.92 8.89 5.48
C THR A 87 -12.82 8.97 6.53
N TYR A 88 -13.09 9.64 7.64
CA TYR A 88 -12.21 9.77 8.79
C TYR A 88 -12.94 9.33 10.04
N GLU A 89 -12.26 8.55 10.89
CA GLU A 89 -12.80 8.11 12.17
C GLU A 89 -12.55 9.18 13.23
N ASP A 90 -13.59 9.48 14.01
CA ASP A 90 -13.52 10.36 15.17
C ASP A 90 -12.76 9.68 16.31
N PHE A 91 -11.97 10.43 17.09
CA PHE A 91 -11.23 9.83 18.19
C PHE A 91 -10.86 10.80 19.31
N ILE A 92 -10.60 10.23 20.48
CA ILE A 92 -10.03 10.92 21.65
C ILE A 92 -8.50 10.75 21.60
N PHE A 93 -7.76 11.86 21.50
CA PHE A 93 -6.30 11.87 21.43
C PHE A 93 -5.63 11.94 22.79
N ASP A 94 -6.25 12.58 23.79
CA ASP A 94 -5.65 12.77 25.12
C ASP A 94 -5.54 11.46 25.90
N SER A 95 -6.54 10.60 25.75
CA SER A 95 -6.57 9.23 26.29
C SER A 95 -6.64 8.19 25.18
N PHE A 96 -5.70 8.27 24.23
CA PHE A 96 -5.65 7.36 23.09
C PHE A 96 -5.66 5.88 23.53
N ALA A 97 -6.75 5.17 23.24
CA ALA A 97 -7.04 3.85 23.79
C ALA A 97 -6.46 2.68 22.97
N GLY A 98 -5.84 2.95 21.83
CA GLY A 98 -5.25 1.94 20.97
C GLY A 98 -5.60 2.12 19.50
N PRO A 99 -5.30 1.10 18.66
CA PRO A 99 -5.34 1.27 17.22
C PRO A 99 -6.71 1.68 16.69
N ILE A 100 -6.72 2.58 15.71
CA ILE A 100 -7.92 3.00 14.98
C ILE A 100 -7.86 2.36 13.59
N THR A 101 -8.87 1.55 13.27
CA THR A 101 -8.85 0.62 12.14
C THR A 101 -10.14 0.71 11.32
N PRO A 102 -10.17 1.45 10.19
CA PRO A 102 -9.17 2.43 9.75
C PRO A 102 -9.36 3.80 10.42
N LEU A 103 -8.29 4.57 10.57
CA LEU A 103 -8.39 6.00 10.87
C LEU A 103 -8.97 6.76 9.68
N TRP A 104 -8.56 6.41 8.47
CA TRP A 104 -9.14 7.00 7.26
C TRP A 104 -9.16 6.03 6.09
N SER A 105 -10.07 6.30 5.15
CA SER A 105 -10.11 5.61 3.86
C SER A 105 -10.47 6.57 2.72
N VAL A 106 -9.86 6.34 1.55
CA VAL A 106 -10.16 7.04 0.31
C VAL A 106 -9.87 6.15 -0.90
N GLY A 107 -10.85 6.03 -1.79
CA GLY A 107 -10.77 5.10 -2.90
C GLY A 107 -10.51 3.67 -2.42
N LYS A 108 -9.39 3.09 -2.83
CA LYS A 108 -8.96 1.75 -2.38
C LYS A 108 -7.95 1.75 -1.23
N PHE A 109 -7.56 2.93 -0.75
CA PHE A 109 -6.53 3.08 0.28
C PHE A 109 -7.16 3.29 1.65
N SER A 110 -6.57 2.68 2.67
CA SER A 110 -6.91 2.93 4.06
C SER A 110 -5.66 3.03 4.92
N PHE A 111 -5.75 3.75 6.02
CA PHE A 111 -4.69 3.83 7.02
C PHE A 111 -5.21 3.44 8.40
N ASN A 112 -4.54 2.49 9.03
CA ASN A 112 -4.76 2.09 10.40
C ASN A 112 -3.78 2.82 11.29
N LEU A 113 -4.25 3.62 12.24
CA LEU A 113 -3.39 4.31 13.20
C LEU A 113 -3.06 3.35 14.34
N GLU A 114 -1.78 3.09 14.59
CA GLU A 114 -1.33 2.19 15.67
C GLU A 114 -0.87 2.95 16.91
N THR A 115 -0.17 4.06 16.70
CA THR A 115 0.34 4.92 17.77
C THR A 115 -0.01 6.37 17.52
N LEU A 116 -0.14 7.12 18.61
CA LEU A 116 -0.41 8.55 18.58
C LEU A 116 0.50 9.27 19.58
N GLU A 117 1.03 10.42 19.15
CA GLU A 117 1.83 11.33 19.94
C GLU A 117 1.27 12.75 19.79
N ILE A 118 1.04 13.42 20.92
CA ILE A 118 0.71 14.84 20.97
C ILE A 118 2.03 15.62 20.91
N VAL A 119 2.31 16.26 19.77
CA VAL A 119 3.54 17.03 19.56
C VAL A 119 3.39 18.45 20.11
N THR A 120 2.20 19.03 19.98
CA THR A 120 1.92 20.38 20.48
C THR A 120 0.44 20.49 20.79
N HIS A 121 0.12 21.08 21.95
CA HIS A 121 -1.25 21.27 22.40
C HIS A 121 -1.32 22.60 23.16
N THR A 122 -1.77 23.64 22.46
CA THR A 122 -1.90 25.00 23.02
C THR A 122 -3.31 25.50 22.79
N THR A 123 -3.60 26.75 23.15
CA THR A 123 -4.92 27.36 22.94
C THR A 123 -5.29 27.50 21.47
N ASP A 124 -4.30 27.67 20.59
CA ASP A 124 -4.51 28.06 19.18
C ASP A 124 -4.00 27.02 18.18
N PHE A 125 -3.31 25.97 18.67
CA PHE A 125 -2.67 24.98 17.83
C PHE A 125 -2.72 23.58 18.45
N LEU A 126 -3.06 22.58 17.63
CA LEU A 126 -2.93 21.16 17.94
C LEU A 126 -2.11 20.47 16.86
N GLY A 127 -1.02 19.82 17.25
CA GLY A 127 -0.16 19.02 16.40
C GLY A 127 -0.12 17.58 16.89
N LEU A 128 -0.57 16.65 16.06
CA LEU A 128 -0.55 15.22 16.33
C LEU A 128 0.34 14.49 15.32
N LYS A 129 1.01 13.44 15.78
CA LYS A 129 1.72 12.49 14.93
C LYS A 129 1.32 11.08 15.28
N GLY A 130 1.40 10.19 14.32
CA GLY A 130 1.19 8.78 14.55
C GLY A 130 1.88 7.90 13.53
N LEU A 131 2.03 6.64 13.90
CA LEU A 131 2.52 5.59 13.01
C LEU A 131 1.41 4.58 12.80
N GLY A 132 1.45 3.90 11.67
CA GLY A 132 0.40 2.98 11.31
C GLY A 132 0.68 2.18 10.04
N MET A 133 -0.37 1.53 9.56
CA MET A 133 -0.32 0.66 8.39
C MET A 133 -1.23 1.21 7.28
N LEU A 134 -0.66 1.42 6.10
CA LEU A 134 -1.38 1.67 4.85
C LEU A 134 -1.73 0.33 4.21
N SER A 135 -2.96 0.19 3.75
CA SER A 135 -3.46 -0.99 3.05
C SER A 135 -4.21 -0.57 1.78
N ALA A 136 -4.07 -1.37 0.73
CA ALA A 136 -4.85 -1.22 -0.51
C ALA A 136 -4.84 -2.52 -1.33
N ASP A 137 -5.94 -2.80 -2.02
CA ASP A 137 -6.03 -3.95 -2.91
C ASP A 137 -4.96 -3.90 -4.01
N GLY A 138 -4.19 -4.98 -4.11
CA GLY A 138 -3.09 -5.12 -5.06
C GLY A 138 -1.75 -4.56 -4.57
N PHE A 139 -1.65 -4.12 -3.31
CA PHE A 139 -0.42 -3.67 -2.66
C PHE A 139 -0.10 -4.50 -1.41
N ASP A 140 1.18 -4.50 -1.03
CA ASP A 140 1.60 -4.99 0.28
C ASP A 140 1.28 -3.94 1.34
N ASP A 141 0.82 -4.39 2.52
CA ASP A 141 0.65 -3.52 3.68
C ASP A 141 1.95 -2.79 3.98
N THR A 142 1.86 -1.46 4.08
CA THR A 142 3.04 -0.58 4.13
C THR A 142 3.00 0.32 5.35
N LYS A 143 4.09 0.38 6.10
CA LYS A 143 4.20 1.30 7.23
C LYS A 143 4.16 2.75 6.77
N GLY A 144 3.30 3.54 7.41
CA GLY A 144 3.13 4.96 7.12
C GLY A 144 3.25 5.82 8.38
N ALA A 145 3.58 7.08 8.15
CA ALA A 145 3.47 8.13 9.15
C ALA A 145 2.25 8.99 8.84
N TRP A 146 1.54 9.40 9.88
CA TRP A 146 0.41 10.31 9.82
C TRP A 146 0.70 11.54 10.67
N ILE A 147 0.44 12.72 10.12
CA ILE A 147 0.66 14.00 10.79
C ILE A 147 -0.57 14.87 10.58
N LEU A 148 -1.08 15.42 11.67
CA LEU A 148 -2.20 16.36 11.67
C LEU A 148 -1.81 17.64 12.37
N SER A 149 -2.12 18.77 11.73
CA SER A 149 -1.99 20.10 12.30
C SER A 149 -3.31 20.84 12.17
N LEU A 150 -3.77 21.36 13.30
CA LEU A 150 -4.94 22.22 13.39
C LEU A 150 -4.52 23.58 13.94
N GLN A 151 -5.01 24.63 13.31
CA GLN A 151 -4.85 25.99 13.82
C GLN A 151 -6.17 26.76 13.75
N THR A 152 -6.35 27.68 14.69
CA THR A 152 -7.40 28.70 14.57
C THR A 152 -7.00 29.77 13.56
N VAL A 153 -7.84 30.03 12.55
CA VAL A 153 -7.75 31.19 11.67
C VAL A 153 -9.02 32.01 11.83
N SER A 154 -8.95 33.13 12.56
CA SER A 154 -10.07 34.09 12.74
C SER A 154 -11.43 33.44 13.07
N GLY A 155 -11.47 32.49 14.00
CA GLY A 155 -12.70 31.80 14.42
C GLY A 155 -13.10 30.58 13.58
N LEU A 156 -12.31 30.20 12.57
CA LEU A 156 -12.46 28.95 11.83
C LEU A 156 -11.30 28.00 12.17
N THR A 157 -11.59 26.72 12.40
CA THR A 157 -10.58 25.67 12.55
C THR A 157 -10.18 25.17 11.16
N GLY A 158 -8.94 25.45 10.75
CA GLY A 158 -8.38 24.92 9.51
C GLY A 158 -7.64 23.61 9.77
N ILE A 159 -7.93 22.57 8.99
CA ILE A 159 -7.19 21.30 9.04
C ILE A 159 -6.21 21.22 7.88
N THR A 160 -4.95 20.89 8.17
CA THR A 160 -4.04 20.33 7.16
C THR A 160 -3.36 19.11 7.73
N PHE A 161 -3.34 18.04 6.94
CA PHE A 161 -2.69 16.80 7.31
C PHE A 161 -1.96 16.18 6.12
N SER A 162 -0.87 15.48 6.43
CA SER A 162 -0.06 14.75 5.46
C SER A 162 0.15 13.34 5.97
N ALA A 163 -0.13 12.36 5.12
CA ALA A 163 0.28 10.99 5.31
C ALA A 163 1.32 10.65 4.24
N ALA A 164 2.45 10.12 4.69
CA ALA A 164 3.53 9.67 3.83
C ALA A 164 3.81 8.19 4.11
N SER A 165 3.84 7.38 3.05
CA SER A 165 4.37 6.02 3.13
C SER A 165 5.90 6.09 3.23
N ALA A 166 6.51 5.40 4.18
CA ALA A 166 7.96 5.29 4.22
C ALA A 166 8.46 4.57 2.95
N ALA A 167 9.54 5.08 2.35
CA ALA A 167 10.17 4.43 1.20
C ALA A 167 10.51 2.95 1.53
N PRO A 168 10.46 2.04 0.54
CA PRO A 168 10.68 0.62 0.79
C PRO A 168 12.02 0.40 1.50
N VAL A 169 12.00 -0.25 2.66
CA VAL A 169 13.23 -0.86 3.18
C VAL A 169 13.62 -1.93 2.17
N ALA A 170 14.81 -1.81 1.58
CA ALA A 170 15.29 -2.73 0.57
C ALA A 170 15.14 -4.19 1.06
N VAL A 171 14.14 -4.89 0.52
CA VAL A 171 13.96 -6.32 0.77
C VAL A 171 15.14 -7.01 0.08
N PRO A 172 15.86 -7.93 0.74
CA PRO A 172 16.88 -8.74 0.09
C PRO A 172 16.29 -9.34 -1.18
N GLU A 173 16.90 -9.02 -2.31
CA GLU A 173 16.34 -9.25 -3.65
C GLU A 173 15.77 -10.68 -3.77
N PRO A 174 14.61 -10.86 -4.43
CA PRO A 174 14.00 -12.17 -4.54
C PRO A 174 15.01 -13.13 -5.15
N GLY A 175 15.26 -14.27 -4.49
CA GLY A 175 16.20 -15.31 -4.92
C GLY A 175 16.00 -15.81 -6.36
N THR A 176 14.96 -15.35 -7.05
CA THR A 176 14.78 -15.41 -8.51
C THR A 176 15.97 -14.87 -9.31
N LEU A 177 16.68 -13.81 -8.88
CA LEU A 177 17.89 -13.34 -9.57
C LEU A 177 19.05 -14.35 -9.41
N LEU A 178 19.19 -14.92 -8.21
CA LEU A 178 20.12 -16.00 -7.95
C LEU A 178 19.76 -17.27 -8.75
N LEU A 179 18.47 -17.58 -8.86
CA LEU A 179 17.96 -18.73 -9.63
C LEU A 179 18.14 -18.53 -11.14
N LEU A 180 17.89 -17.33 -11.64
CA LEU A 180 18.12 -16.97 -13.05
C LEU A 180 19.61 -17.01 -13.37
N GLY A 181 20.45 -16.44 -12.51
CA GLY A 181 21.91 -16.46 -12.65
C GLY A 181 22.49 -17.87 -12.58
N SER A 182 22.06 -18.68 -11.61
CA SER A 182 22.50 -20.08 -11.47
C SER A 182 21.97 -20.98 -12.59
N GLY A 183 20.74 -20.75 -13.08
CA GLY A 183 20.18 -21.44 -14.23
C GLY A 183 20.95 -21.17 -15.52
N MET A 184 21.32 -19.91 -15.78
CA MET A 184 22.14 -19.53 -16.93
C MET A 184 23.58 -20.08 -16.83
N ALA A 185 24.17 -20.02 -15.63
CA ALA A 185 25.49 -20.61 -15.37
C ALA A 185 25.47 -22.13 -15.59
N GLY A 186 24.42 -22.82 -15.12
CA GLY A 186 24.20 -24.24 -15.37
C GLY A 186 24.10 -24.59 -16.85
N LEU A 187 23.33 -23.80 -17.63
CA LEU A 187 23.22 -23.98 -19.08
C LEU A 187 24.55 -23.77 -19.82
N ALA A 188 25.33 -22.75 -19.43
CA ALA A 188 26.63 -22.47 -20.03
C ALA A 188 27.62 -23.61 -19.78
N LEU A 189 27.64 -24.17 -18.56
CA LEU A 189 28.49 -25.33 -18.22
C LEU A 189 28.04 -26.60 -18.96
N ALA A 190 26.73 -26.82 -19.10
CA ALA A 190 26.19 -27.96 -19.86
C ALA A 190 26.60 -27.92 -21.34
N ARG A 191 26.59 -26.73 -21.97
CA ARG A 191 26.97 -26.56 -23.38
C ARG A 191 28.45 -26.87 -23.64
N ARG A 192 29.35 -26.53 -22.71
CA ARG A 192 30.79 -26.83 -22.84
C ARG A 192 31.08 -28.33 -22.78
N ARG A 193 30.30 -29.07 -21.99
CA ARG A 193 30.45 -30.53 -21.85
C ARG A 193 29.95 -31.30 -23.09
N SER A 194 28.97 -30.75 -23.81
CA SER A 194 28.45 -31.29 -25.06
C SER A 194 29.36 -31.04 -26.28
N ALA A 195 30.21 -30.02 -26.25
CA ALA A 195 31.09 -29.66 -27.37
C ALA A 195 32.49 -30.31 -27.31
N GLY A 196 32.77 -31.09 -26.25
CA GLY A 196 34.03 -31.81 -26.04
C GLY A 196 33.97 -33.31 -26.36
N LYS A 197 32.94 -33.75 -27.08
CA LYS A 197 32.82 -35.08 -27.70
C LYS A 197 32.65 -34.90 -29.21
#